data_AF-A0A1J0EG62-F1
#
_entry.id   AF-A0A1J0EG62-F1
#
_cell.length_a   1.000
_cell.length_b   1.000
_cell.length_c   1.000
_cell.angle_alpha   90.00
_cell.angle_beta   90.00
_cell.angle_gamma   90.00
#
_symmetry.space_group_name_H-M   'P 1'
#
loop_
_entity.id
_entity.type
_entity.pdbx_description
1 polymer ?
#
loop_
_entity_poly.entity_id
_entity_poly.type
_entity_poly.pdbx_seq_one_letter_code
_entity_poly.pdbx_strand_id
1 'polypeptide(L)'
;MTQKIAYLDISPRQTGKTSRLVKLANQLSADGHLVVYVAIPALVNGLREQMPHVTVLADGARLLDSVDPLKAIWFYDEFDWLTSTEIRQGGYYATTAQRVRTLGVDNPDNDLLMRLLEANGFRFERHFWPFGLEDDWLNTLRAEYTPEQFRALFLGEFLQ
;
A
#
# COMPACT_ATOMS: atom_id res chain seq x y z
N MET A 1 23.13 7.64 -2.62
CA MET A 1 22.64 6.26 -2.70
C MET A 1 21.13 6.35 -2.81
N THR A 2 20.52 5.77 -3.84
CA THR A 2 19.06 5.75 -3.99
C THR A 2 18.47 4.87 -2.88
N GLN A 3 17.51 5.39 -2.12
CA GLN A 3 16.86 4.64 -1.05
C GLN A 3 16.15 3.42 -1.65
N LYS A 4 16.44 2.22 -1.14
CA LYS A 4 15.92 0.96 -1.69
C LYS A 4 14.85 0.40 -0.78
N ILE A 5 13.64 0.21 -1.32
CA ILE A 5 12.53 -0.42 -0.60
C ILE A 5 12.61 -1.96 -0.70
N ALA A 6 11.86 -2.66 0.16
CA ALA A 6 11.82 -4.12 0.15
C ALA A 6 10.73 -4.67 -0.78
N TYR A 7 9.58 -3.98 -0.87
CA TYR A 7 8.40 -4.49 -1.54
C TYR A 7 7.46 -3.38 -1.99
N LEU A 8 6.87 -3.55 -3.17
CA LEU A 8 5.86 -2.65 -3.73
C LEU A 8 4.77 -3.49 -4.43
N ASP A 9 3.53 -3.39 -3.95
CA ASP A 9 2.34 -4.01 -4.54
C ASP A 9 1.38 -2.91 -5.02
N ILE A 10 1.09 -2.91 -6.31
CA ILE A 10 0.12 -2.02 -6.93
C ILE A 10 -0.93 -2.88 -7.61
N SER A 11 -2.02 -3.14 -6.89
CA SER A 11 -3.07 -4.07 -7.33
C SER A 11 -4.46 -3.46 -7.17
N PRO A 12 -5.46 -3.90 -7.94
CA PRO A 12 -6.87 -3.53 -7.75
C PRO A 12 -7.37 -3.76 -6.32
N ARG A 13 -8.54 -3.20 -6.01
CA ARG A 13 -9.27 -3.46 -4.76
C ARG A 13 -9.51 -4.95 -4.56
N GLN A 14 -9.58 -5.39 -3.30
CA GLN A 14 -10.01 -6.75 -2.94
C GLN A 14 -9.14 -7.90 -3.50
N THR A 15 -7.86 -7.65 -3.76
CA THR A 15 -6.91 -8.69 -4.18
C THR A 15 -6.13 -9.32 -3.02
N GLY A 16 -6.47 -8.99 -1.77
CA GLY A 16 -5.84 -9.56 -0.56
C GLY A 16 -4.55 -8.87 -0.09
N LYS A 17 -4.27 -7.64 -0.55
CA LYS A 17 -3.06 -6.86 -0.17
C LYS A 17 -2.86 -6.77 1.35
N THR A 18 -3.84 -6.19 2.05
CA THR A 18 -3.81 -6.05 3.51
C THR A 18 -3.55 -7.37 4.22
N SER A 19 -4.23 -8.45 3.82
CA SER A 19 -4.04 -9.78 4.42
C SER A 19 -2.60 -10.30 4.24
N ARG A 20 -1.98 -10.07 3.07
CA ARG A 20 -0.57 -10.43 2.84
C ARG A 20 0.37 -9.60 3.71
N LEU A 21 0.16 -8.29 3.79
CA LEU A 21 0.97 -7.42 4.63
C LEU A 21 0.84 -7.76 6.11
N VAL A 22 -0.37 -7.99 6.62
CA VAL A 22 -0.63 -8.41 8.00
C VAL A 22 0.09 -9.72 8.33
N LYS A 23 0.01 -10.73 7.44
CA LYS A 23 0.72 -12.00 7.63
C LYS A 23 2.23 -11.79 7.75
N LEU A 24 2.80 -10.95 6.87
CA LEU A 24 4.23 -10.68 6.86
C LEU A 24 4.68 -9.86 8.08
N ALA A 25 3.91 -8.84 8.46
CA ALA A 25 4.19 -8.02 9.64
C ALA A 25 4.19 -8.85 10.93
N ASN A 26 3.22 -9.76 11.09
CA ASN A 26 3.18 -10.70 12.20
C ASN A 26 4.38 -11.65 12.20
N GLN A 27 4.76 -12.19 11.04
CA GLN A 27 5.93 -13.07 10.94
C GLN A 27 7.21 -12.34 11.39
N LEU A 28 7.46 -11.14 10.85
CA LEU A 28 8.65 -10.35 11.22
C LEU A 28 8.65 -9.96 12.70
N SER A 29 7.49 -9.62 13.25
CA SER A 29 7.36 -9.34 14.68
C SER A 29 7.65 -10.58 15.54
N ALA A 30 7.16 -11.76 15.13
CA ALA A 30 7.46 -13.03 15.79
C ALA A 30 8.95 -13.41 15.70
N ASP A 31 9.63 -13.01 14.63
CA ASP A 31 11.08 -13.16 14.44
C ASP A 31 11.90 -12.13 15.24
N GLY A 32 11.24 -11.29 16.05
CA GLY A 32 11.89 -10.33 16.97
C GLY A 32 12.17 -8.96 16.35
N HIS A 33 11.67 -8.67 15.15
CA HIS A 33 11.82 -7.35 14.55
C HIS A 33 10.83 -6.34 15.13
N LEU A 34 11.28 -5.09 15.25
CA LEU A 34 10.41 -3.96 15.51
C LEU A 34 9.65 -3.63 14.23
N VAL A 35 8.33 -3.75 14.25
CA VAL A 35 7.48 -3.51 13.07
C VAL A 35 6.52 -2.35 13.34
N VAL A 36 6.44 -1.44 12.39
CA VAL A 36 5.47 -0.34 12.35
C VAL A 36 4.58 -0.51 11.12
N TYR A 37 3.26 -0.50 11.33
CA TYR A 37 2.25 -0.63 10.29
C TYR A 37 1.38 0.61 10.25
N VAL A 38 1.39 1.32 9.13
CA VAL A 38 0.61 2.55 8.91
C VAL A 38 -0.56 2.24 7.99
N ALA A 39 -1.75 2.64 8.40
CA ALA A 39 -2.99 2.42 7.64
C ALA A 39 -3.97 3.58 7.81
N ILE A 40 -5.00 3.60 6.96
CA ILE A 40 -6.12 4.53 7.11
C ILE A 40 -6.80 4.36 8.49
N PRO A 41 -7.24 5.44 9.15
CA PRO A 41 -7.74 5.39 10.54
C PRO A 41 -8.85 4.36 10.78
N ALA A 42 -9.75 4.18 9.80
CA ALA A 42 -10.88 3.26 9.91
C ALA A 42 -10.48 1.78 10.06
N LEU A 43 -9.28 1.39 9.62
CA LEU A 43 -8.81 0.00 9.70
C LEU A 43 -8.00 -0.30 10.96
N VAL A 44 -7.52 0.72 11.67
CA VAL A 44 -6.50 0.58 12.71
C VAL A 44 -6.92 -0.34 13.85
N ASN A 45 -8.17 -0.24 14.34
CA ASN A 45 -8.62 -1.06 15.46
C ASN A 45 -8.62 -2.56 15.10
N GLY A 46 -9.19 -2.91 13.94
CA GLY A 46 -9.20 -4.30 13.47
C GLY A 46 -7.79 -4.82 13.14
N LEU A 47 -6.88 -3.95 12.69
CA LEU A 47 -5.48 -4.31 12.46
C LEU A 47 -4.70 -4.56 13.76
N ARG A 48 -4.97 -3.79 14.82
CA ARG A 48 -4.36 -4.00 16.15
C ARG A 48 -4.76 -5.34 16.75
N GLU A 49 -6.03 -5.73 16.59
CA GLU A 49 -6.51 -7.04 17.03
C GLU A 49 -5.81 -8.19 16.28
N GLN A 50 -5.53 -8.01 15.00
CA GLN A 50 -4.85 -9.01 14.16
C GLN A 50 -3.33 -9.06 14.37
N MET A 51 -2.72 -7.99 14.91
CA MET A 51 -1.27 -7.83 15.04
C MET A 51 -0.87 -7.31 16.42
N PRO A 52 -1.08 -8.08 17.50
CA PRO A 52 -0.91 -7.61 18.88
C PRO A 52 0.51 -7.19 19.26
N HIS A 53 1.52 -7.56 18.47
CA HIS A 53 2.95 -7.25 18.71
C HIS A 53 3.52 -6.22 17.73
N VAL A 54 2.69 -5.69 16.82
CA VAL A 54 3.08 -4.68 15.84
C VAL A 54 2.60 -3.31 16.29
N THR A 55 3.42 -2.28 16.09
CA THR A 55 2.99 -0.89 16.31
C THR A 55 2.11 -0.44 15.15
N VAL A 56 0.79 -0.51 15.33
CA VAL A 56 -0.17 -0.07 14.31
C VAL A 56 -0.55 1.40 14.52
N LEU A 57 -0.28 2.21 13.50
CA LEU A 57 -0.51 3.65 13.45
C LEU A 57 -1.62 4.00 12.45
N ALA A 58 -2.45 4.97 12.82
CA ALA A 58 -3.32 5.66 11.88
C ALA A 58 -2.48 6.62 11.03
N ASP A 59 -2.93 6.93 9.81
CA ASP A 59 -2.36 7.98 8.97
C ASP A 59 -2.19 9.30 9.76
N GLY A 60 -0.98 9.86 9.74
CA GLY A 60 -0.63 11.11 10.43
C GLY A 60 -0.46 10.98 11.94
N ALA A 61 -0.68 9.80 12.54
CA ALA A 61 -0.46 9.61 13.96
C ALA A 61 1.03 9.67 14.32
N ARG A 62 1.34 10.26 15.47
CA ARG A 62 2.71 10.33 15.98
C ARG A 62 3.17 8.95 16.45
N LEU A 63 4.40 8.57 16.07
CA LEU A 63 5.07 7.39 16.58
C LEU A 63 5.37 7.55 18.08
N LEU A 64 5.23 6.46 18.85
CA LEU A 64 5.58 6.45 20.27
C LEU A 64 7.08 6.75 20.45
N ASP A 65 7.43 7.57 21.43
CA ASP A 65 8.82 7.99 21.68
C ASP A 65 9.75 6.81 22.02
N SER A 66 9.19 5.66 22.41
CA SER A 66 9.91 4.42 22.69
C SER A 66 10.34 3.64 21.42
N VAL A 67 9.82 3.99 20.25
CA VAL A 67 10.10 3.30 18.98
C VAL A 67 11.14 4.10 18.20
N ASP A 68 12.31 3.52 17.99
CA ASP A 68 13.35 4.09 17.12
C ASP A 68 12.92 3.92 15.65
N PRO A 69 12.57 5.00 14.93
CA PRO A 69 12.06 4.92 13.57
C PRO A 69 13.09 4.36 12.57
N LEU A 70 14.39 4.45 12.88
CA LEU A 70 15.47 3.96 12.02
C LEU A 70 15.71 2.46 12.16
N LYS A 71 15.24 1.84 13.24
CA LYS A 71 15.37 0.39 13.50
C LYS A 71 14.10 -0.39 13.16
N ALA A 72 12.99 0.30 12.94
CA ALA A 72 11.72 -0.31 12.60
C ALA A 72 11.66 -0.75 11.13
N ILE A 73 10.99 -1.87 10.88
CA ILE A 73 10.52 -2.26 9.55
C ILE A 73 9.15 -1.64 9.33
N TRP A 74 9.02 -0.86 8.26
CA TRP A 74 7.83 -0.06 7.98
C TRP A 74 6.94 -0.72 6.93
N PHE A 75 5.64 -0.77 7.24
CA PHE A 75 4.57 -1.20 6.35
C PHE A 75 3.62 -0.02 6.13
N TYR A 76 3.32 0.29 4.87
CA TYR A 76 2.34 1.29 4.48
C TYR A 76 1.26 0.62 3.63
N ASP A 77 0.06 0.47 4.22
CA ASP A 77 -1.11 -0.12 3.58
C ASP A 77 -2.01 0.97 3.00
N GLU A 78 -2.35 0.82 1.73
CA GLU A 78 -2.98 1.84 0.90
C GLU A 78 -2.18 3.15 0.85
N PHE A 79 -0.86 3.04 0.65
CA PHE A 79 0.08 4.17 0.75
C PHE A 79 -0.27 5.38 -0.13
N ASP A 80 -0.94 5.17 -1.27
CA ASP A 80 -1.33 6.23 -2.22
C ASP A 80 -2.49 7.08 -1.69
N TRP A 81 -3.14 6.61 -0.62
CA TRP A 81 -4.25 7.28 0.08
C TRP A 81 -3.82 7.89 1.41
N LEU A 82 -2.60 7.60 1.87
CA LEU A 82 -2.07 8.10 3.13
C LEU A 82 -1.34 9.43 2.90
N THR A 83 -1.58 10.39 3.79
CA THR A 83 -0.91 11.69 3.78
C THR A 83 0.47 11.66 4.44
N SER A 84 0.73 10.64 5.27
CA SER A 84 1.97 10.48 6.04
C SER A 84 2.96 9.47 5.47
N THR A 85 2.76 8.98 4.24
CA THR A 85 3.69 8.01 3.64
C THR A 85 5.08 8.61 3.48
N GLU A 86 6.07 7.92 4.04
CA GLU A 86 7.48 8.21 3.81
C GLU A 86 8.13 7.01 3.14
N ILE A 87 9.07 7.27 2.22
CA ILE A 87 9.92 6.23 1.65
C ILE A 87 10.95 5.86 2.72
N ARG A 88 11.01 4.58 3.09
CA ARG A 88 11.82 4.00 4.16
C ARG A 88 12.70 2.93 3.55
N GLN A 89 13.96 2.88 4.00
CA GLN A 89 14.88 1.84 3.57
C GLN A 89 14.33 0.48 3.99
N GLY A 90 14.18 -0.45 3.05
CA GLY A 90 13.59 -1.77 3.32
C GLY A 90 12.09 -1.73 3.67
N GLY A 91 11.39 -0.64 3.39
CA GLY A 91 9.94 -0.53 3.65
C GLY A 91 9.08 -1.38 2.70
N TYR A 92 7.88 -1.69 3.15
CA TYR A 92 6.86 -2.47 2.45
C TYR A 92 5.67 -1.58 2.11
N TYR A 93 5.30 -1.52 0.84
CA TYR A 93 4.28 -0.62 0.33
C TYR A 93 3.26 -1.44 -0.45
N ALA A 94 1.98 -1.30 -0.13
CA ALA A 94 0.91 -1.85 -0.95
C ALA A 94 -0.20 -0.82 -1.15
N THR A 95 -0.79 -0.78 -2.35
CA THR A 95 -1.93 0.10 -2.60
C THR A 95 -2.80 -0.39 -3.75
N THR A 96 -4.04 0.07 -3.74
CA THR A 96 -4.84 0.36 -4.92
C THR A 96 -4.56 1.80 -5.34
N ALA A 97 -4.11 2.04 -6.57
CA ALA A 97 -3.80 3.40 -7.01
C ALA A 97 -5.00 4.34 -6.85
N GLN A 98 -4.77 5.55 -6.35
CA GLN A 98 -5.82 6.54 -6.13
C GLN A 98 -6.34 7.14 -7.44
N ARG A 99 -5.46 7.24 -8.44
CA ARG A 99 -5.74 7.77 -9.78
C ARG A 99 -4.83 7.13 -10.83
N VAL A 100 -5.17 7.34 -12.09
CA VAL A 100 -4.30 6.99 -13.22
C VAL A 100 -3.35 8.16 -13.48
N ARG A 101 -2.04 7.90 -13.41
CA ARG A 101 -1.00 8.89 -13.69
C ARG A 101 -0.76 9.04 -15.18
N THR A 102 -0.27 10.20 -15.60
CA THR A 102 0.05 10.50 -17.00
C THR A 102 1.55 10.51 -17.23
N LEU A 103 2.03 9.70 -18.17
CA LEU A 103 3.43 9.67 -18.58
C LEU A 103 3.92 11.05 -19.02
N GLY A 104 5.09 11.45 -18.51
CA GLY A 104 5.71 12.76 -18.81
C GLY A 104 5.15 13.93 -17.99
N VAL A 105 4.03 13.74 -17.29
CA VAL A 105 3.48 14.73 -16.34
C VAL A 105 3.82 14.31 -14.90
N ASP A 106 3.46 13.08 -14.55
CA ASP A 106 3.76 12.49 -13.26
C ASP A 106 5.16 11.85 -13.28
N ASN A 107 5.99 12.23 -12.32
CA ASN A 107 7.39 11.82 -12.23
C ASN A 107 7.83 11.74 -10.76
N PRO A 108 9.03 11.19 -10.49
CA PRO A 108 9.54 11.08 -9.11
C PRO A 108 9.67 12.43 -8.36
N ASP A 109 9.74 13.57 -9.04
CA ASP A 109 9.84 14.85 -8.33
C ASP A 109 8.50 15.33 -7.78
N ASN A 110 7.37 14.86 -8.34
CA ASN A 110 6.04 15.35 -8.02
C ASN A 110 5.01 14.28 -7.60
N ASP A 111 5.33 12.99 -7.71
CA ASP A 111 4.38 11.91 -7.39
C ASP A 111 5.05 10.78 -6.57
N LEU A 112 4.40 10.43 -5.45
CA LEU A 112 4.90 9.43 -4.49
C LEU A 112 5.02 8.02 -5.09
N LEU A 113 4.03 7.57 -5.87
CA LEU A 113 4.06 6.24 -6.48
C LEU A 113 5.19 6.17 -7.49
N MET A 114 5.41 7.23 -8.27
CA MET A 114 6.55 7.30 -9.21
C MET A 114 7.89 7.22 -8.47
N ARG A 115 8.03 7.88 -7.30
CA ARG A 115 9.21 7.74 -6.44
C ARG A 115 9.40 6.32 -5.91
N LEU A 116 8.32 5.66 -5.49
CA LEU A 116 8.37 4.27 -5.00
C LEU A 116 8.75 3.29 -6.10
N LEU A 117 8.26 3.51 -7.34
CA LEU A 117 8.69 2.74 -8.51
C LEU A 117 10.20 2.90 -8.73
N GLU A 118 10.71 4.13 -8.77
CA GLU A 118 12.14 4.37 -8.93
C GLU A 118 12.96 3.73 -7.80
N ALA A 119 12.53 3.89 -6.54
CA ALA A 119 13.16 3.29 -5.36
C ALA A 119 13.18 1.75 -5.39
N ASN A 120 12.27 1.11 -6.14
CA ASN A 120 12.24 -0.33 -6.34
C ASN A 120 12.89 -0.80 -7.66
N GLY A 121 13.50 0.11 -8.42
CA GLY A 121 14.06 -0.17 -9.74
C GLY A 121 12.99 -0.48 -10.79
N PHE A 122 11.87 0.24 -10.75
CA PHE A 122 10.70 0.10 -11.63
C PHE A 122 10.05 -1.28 -11.61
N ARG A 123 10.21 -2.02 -10.50
CA ARG A 123 9.56 -3.31 -10.26
C ARG A 123 8.41 -3.15 -9.28
N PHE A 124 7.37 -3.95 -9.45
CA PHE A 124 6.26 -4.03 -8.52
C PHE A 124 5.56 -5.37 -8.71
N GLU A 125 4.87 -5.81 -7.66
CA GLU A 125 3.97 -6.95 -7.71
C GLU A 125 2.57 -6.49 -8.11
N ARG A 126 1.88 -7.34 -8.87
CA ARG A 126 0.50 -7.14 -9.27
C ARG A 126 -0.28 -8.43 -9.12
N HIS A 127 -1.36 -8.34 -8.37
CA HIS A 127 -2.28 -9.44 -8.14
C HIS A 127 -3.62 -9.13 -8.80
N PHE A 128 -4.26 -10.18 -9.30
CA PHE A 128 -5.58 -10.11 -9.91
C PHE A 128 -6.58 -10.89 -9.07
N TRP A 129 -7.86 -10.59 -9.25
CA TRP A 129 -8.90 -11.42 -8.66
C TRP A 129 -8.82 -12.84 -9.18
N PRO A 130 -9.20 -13.84 -8.37
CA PRO A 130 -9.43 -15.18 -8.88
C PRO A 130 -10.50 -15.13 -9.99
N PHE A 131 -10.29 -15.92 -11.05
CA PHE A 131 -11.23 -16.02 -12.17
C PHE A 131 -12.66 -16.33 -11.69
N GLY A 132 -13.67 -15.66 -12.27
CA GLY A 132 -15.08 -15.90 -11.97
C GLY A 132 -15.84 -14.72 -11.36
N LEU A 133 -15.33 -13.50 -11.44
CA LEU A 133 -16.14 -12.31 -11.19
C LEU A 133 -17.27 -12.27 -12.21
N GLU A 134 -18.49 -12.53 -11.76
CA GLU A 134 -19.69 -12.55 -12.58
C GLU A 134 -19.80 -11.22 -13.35
N ASP A 135 -20.13 -11.28 -14.64
CA ASP A 135 -20.22 -10.12 -15.52
C ASP A 135 -21.11 -9.01 -14.92
N ASP A 136 -22.14 -9.40 -14.16
CA ASP A 136 -23.07 -8.50 -13.49
C ASP A 136 -22.40 -7.64 -12.41
N TRP A 137 -21.42 -8.18 -11.69
CA TRP A 137 -20.66 -7.42 -10.70
C TRP A 137 -19.81 -6.34 -11.37
N LEU A 138 -19.08 -6.68 -12.43
CA LEU A 138 -18.29 -5.71 -13.18
C LEU A 138 -19.16 -4.64 -13.85
N ASN A 139 -20.34 -5.02 -14.36
CA ASN A 139 -21.29 -4.07 -14.93
C ASN A 139 -21.84 -3.11 -13.87
N THR A 140 -22.13 -3.60 -12.67
CA THR A 140 -22.55 -2.77 -11.52
C THR A 140 -21.46 -1.76 -11.17
N LEU A 141 -20.21 -2.20 -11.05
CA LEU A 141 -19.08 -1.31 -10.77
C LEU A 141 -18.85 -0.27 -11.88
N ARG A 142 -19.06 -0.62 -13.15
CA ARG A 142 -18.99 0.36 -14.25
C ARG A 142 -20.08 1.42 -14.18
N ALA A 143 -21.24 1.09 -13.63
CA ALA A 143 -22.34 2.04 -13.48
C ALA A 143 -22.16 2.96 -12.26
N GLU A 144 -21.54 2.47 -11.19
CA GLU A 144 -21.35 3.21 -9.94
C GLU A 144 -20.14 4.16 -9.96
N TYR A 145 -19.09 3.83 -10.72
CA TYR A 145 -17.82 4.57 -10.70
C TYR A 145 -17.58 5.30 -12.00
N THR A 146 -16.85 6.43 -11.93
CA THR A 146 -16.40 7.10 -13.15
C THR A 146 -15.44 6.20 -13.94
N PRO A 147 -15.28 6.41 -15.26
CA PRO A 147 -14.33 5.62 -16.04
C PRO A 147 -12.91 5.60 -15.47
N GLU A 148 -12.44 6.74 -14.94
CA GLU A 148 -11.13 6.86 -14.32
C GLU A 148 -11.03 6.08 -13.01
N GLN A 149 -12.04 6.21 -12.13
CA GLN A 149 -12.11 5.42 -10.90
C GLN A 149 -12.20 3.92 -11.20
N PHE A 150 -12.95 3.54 -12.22
CA PHE A 150 -13.08 2.14 -12.62
C PHE A 150 -11.72 1.55 -13.05
N ARG A 151 -10.99 2.28 -13.90
CA ARG A 151 -9.65 1.90 -14.33
C ARG A 151 -8.68 1.78 -13.15
N ALA A 152 -8.66 2.77 -12.26
CA ALA A 152 -7.75 2.78 -11.12
C ALA A 152 -8.06 1.69 -10.09
N LEU A 153 -9.31 1.62 -9.64
CA LEU A 153 -9.71 0.80 -8.50
C LEU A 153 -9.91 -0.67 -8.87
N PHE A 154 -10.40 -0.93 -10.08
CA PHE A 154 -10.88 -2.25 -10.46
C PHE A 154 -10.03 -2.88 -11.57
N LEU A 155 -9.58 -2.10 -12.55
CA LEU A 155 -8.59 -2.63 -13.51
C LEU A 155 -7.16 -2.59 -12.96
N GLY A 156 -6.93 -1.80 -11.90
CA GLY A 156 -5.61 -1.61 -11.28
C GLY A 156 -4.68 -0.76 -12.12
N GLU A 157 -5.19 -0.01 -13.08
CA GLU A 157 -4.39 0.90 -13.88
C GLU A 157 -3.90 2.05 -13.00
N PHE A 158 -2.63 2.40 -13.14
CA PHE A 158 -2.04 3.50 -12.37
C PHE A 158 -1.22 4.45 -13.23
N LEU A 159 -1.05 4.15 -14.52
CA LEU A 159 -0.24 4.92 -15.46
C LEU A 159 -0.83 4.77 -16.88
N GLN A 160 -0.89 5.87 -17.63
CA GLN A 160 -1.32 5.95 -19.03
C GLN A 160 -0.43 6.87 -19.86
#